data_AF-A0A2E0XB54-F1
#
_entry.id   AF-A0A2E0XB54-F1
#
_cell.length_a   1.000
_cell.length_b   1.000
_cell.length_c   1.000
_cell.angle_alpha   90.00
_cell.angle_beta   90.00
_cell.angle_gamma   90.00
#
_symmetry.space_group_name_H-M   'P 1'
#
loop_
_entity.id
_entity.type
_entity.pdbx_description
1 polymer ?
#
loop_
_entity_poly.entity_id
_entity_poly.type
_entity_poly.pdbx_seq_one_letter_code
_entity_poly.pdbx_strand_id
1 'polypeptide(L)' 'MLTDSESAVMDVFREFLVGPGEMVCFPTPLAEKHAASLKRLTQRDYLTKEEFAAGYSLTAAGYRAMRTKRK' A
#
# COMPACT_ATOMS: atom_id res chain seq x y z
N MET A 1 -11.71 -7.53 -3.70
CA MET A 1 -10.90 -8.52 -2.96
C MET A 1 -9.42 -8.26 -3.28
N LEU A 2 -8.54 -8.40 -2.31
CA LEU A 2 -7.09 -8.26 -2.49
C LEU A 2 -6.47 -9.65 -2.69
N THR A 3 -5.46 -9.76 -3.54
CA THR A 3 -4.65 -10.99 -3.63
C THR A 3 -3.71 -11.11 -2.43
N ASP A 4 -3.09 -12.27 -2.23
CA ASP A 4 -2.12 -12.45 -1.13
C ASP A 4 -0.93 -11.48 -1.24
N SER A 5 -0.46 -11.22 -2.47
CA SER A 5 0.63 -10.27 -2.72
C SER A 5 0.22 -8.81 -2.55
N GLU A 6 -1.03 -8.46 -2.83
CA GLU A 6 -1.59 -7.13 -2.53
C GLU A 6 -1.84 -6.99 -1.03
N SER A 7 -2.20 -8.09 -0.38
CA SER A 7 -2.36 -8.13 1.07
C SER A 7 -1.03 -7.87 1.76
N ALA A 8 0.05 -8.54 1.38
CA ALA A 8 1.35 -8.28 1.97
C ALA A 8 1.76 -6.78 1.93
N VAL A 9 1.37 -6.04 0.88
CA VAL A 9 1.60 -4.59 0.81
C VAL A 9 0.82 -3.82 1.87
N MET A 10 -0.50 -4.06 2.02
CA MET A 10 -1.26 -3.33 3.05
C MET A 10 -0.86 -3.71 4.47
N ASP A 11 -0.23 -4.87 4.68
CA ASP A 11 0.26 -5.25 6.00
C ASP A 11 1.44 -4.36 6.41
N VAL A 12 2.30 -3.94 5.47
CA VAL A 12 3.33 -2.92 5.71
C VAL A 12 2.69 -1.61 6.19
N PHE A 13 1.66 -1.11 5.50
CA PHE A 13 0.96 0.10 5.94
C PHE A 13 0.31 -0.05 7.32
N ARG A 14 -0.17 -1.24 7.65
CA ARG A 14 -0.73 -1.53 8.97
C ARG A 14 0.34 -1.56 10.07
N GLU A 15 1.52 -2.09 9.80
CA GLU A 15 2.66 -2.11 10.72
C GLU A 15 3.13 -0.71 11.09
N PHE A 16 3.13 0.22 10.14
CA PHE A 16 3.49 1.62 10.37
C PHE A 16 2.34 2.49 10.94
N LEU A 17 1.19 1.88 11.28
CA LEU A 17 0.00 2.54 11.86
C LEU A 17 -0.57 3.70 11.04
N VAL A 18 -0.49 3.57 9.72
CA VAL A 18 -0.70 4.67 8.77
C VAL A 18 -2.19 4.81 8.42
N GLY A 19 -2.69 6.04 8.50
CA GLY A 19 -4.05 6.44 8.15
C GLY A 19 -4.22 6.82 6.67
N PRO A 20 -5.45 7.13 6.24
CA PRO A 20 -5.69 7.67 4.91
C PRO A 20 -4.94 8.99 4.70
N GLY A 21 -4.25 9.13 3.57
CA GLY A 21 -3.46 10.31 3.21
C GLY A 21 -2.07 10.37 3.85
N GLU A 22 -1.74 9.42 4.72
CA GLU A 22 -0.40 9.30 5.28
C GLU A 22 0.47 8.39 4.40
N MET A 23 1.73 8.79 4.23
CA MET A 23 2.69 8.17 3.30
C MET A 23 3.60 7.17 4.03
N VAL A 24 3.89 6.05 3.36
CA VAL A 24 5.00 5.14 3.69
C VAL A 24 6.04 5.18 2.58
N CYS A 25 7.29 5.42 2.96
CA CYS A 25 8.43 5.19 2.08
C CYS A 25 8.84 3.72 2.16
N PHE A 26 8.72 3.00 1.05
CA PHE A 26 9.21 1.63 0.97
C PHE A 26 10.73 1.65 0.71
N PRO A 27 11.56 1.06 1.58
CA PRO A 27 12.98 0.89 1.29
C PRO A 27 13.17 0.12 -0.03
N THR A 28 14.18 0.46 -0.83
CA THR A 28 14.36 -0.05 -2.20
C THR A 28 14.18 -1.57 -2.36
N PRO A 29 14.74 -2.44 -1.49
CA PRO A 29 14.55 -3.89 -1.63
C PRO A 29 13.08 -4.32 -1.43
N LEU A 30 12.37 -3.63 -0.55
CA LEU A 30 10.96 -3.89 -0.27
C LEU A 30 10.07 -3.33 -1.40
N ALA A 31 10.41 -2.16 -1.93
CA ALA A 31 9.73 -1.57 -3.08
C ALA A 31 9.84 -2.46 -4.32
N GLU A 32 11.02 -3.02 -4.61
CA GLU A 32 11.25 -3.95 -5.71
C GLU A 32 10.47 -5.27 -5.51
N LYS A 33 10.55 -5.85 -4.31
CA LYS A 33 9.80 -7.07 -3.95
C LYS A 33 8.29 -6.93 -4.19
N HIS A 34 7.74 -5.74 -3.93
CA HIS A 34 6.31 -5.47 -4.05
C HIS A 34 5.92 -4.65 -5.29
N ALA A 35 6.83 -4.40 -6.23
CA ALA A 35 6.63 -3.46 -7.33
C ALA A 35 5.36 -3.74 -8.15
N ALA A 36 5.10 -5.03 -8.46
CA ALA A 36 3.92 -5.45 -9.20
C ALA A 36 2.61 -5.25 -8.41
N SER A 37 2.64 -5.42 -7.08
CA SER A 37 1.50 -5.18 -6.21
C SER A 37 1.25 -3.69 -6.03
N LEU A 38 2.30 -2.90 -5.77
CA LEU A 38 2.22 -1.45 -5.64
C LEU A 38 1.62 -0.82 -6.90
N LYS A 39 2.09 -1.21 -8.09
CA LYS A 39 1.54 -0.75 -9.37
C LYS A 39 0.05 -1.08 -9.51
N ARG A 40 -0.36 -2.31 -9.20
CA ARG A 40 -1.77 -2.74 -9.30
C ARG A 40 -2.66 -2.01 -8.29
N LEU A 41 -2.19 -1.82 -7.07
CA LEU A 41 -2.92 -1.09 -6.04
C LEU A 41 -3.06 0.39 -6.38
N THR A 42 -2.07 1.00 -7.03
CA THR A 42 -2.19 2.36 -7.58
C THR A 42 -3.18 2.43 -8.73
N GLN A 43 -3.16 1.47 -9.67
CA GLN A 43 -4.14 1.40 -10.76
C GLN A 43 -5.59 1.18 -10.30
N ARG A 44 -5.77 0.69 -9.07
CA ARG A 44 -7.08 0.43 -8.45
C ARG A 44 -7.51 1.52 -7.46
N ASP A 45 -6.83 2.66 -7.46
CA ASP A 45 -7.09 3.80 -6.56
C ASP A 45 -7.01 3.43 -5.06
N TYR A 46 -6.24 2.42 -4.69
CA TYR A 46 -5.98 2.08 -3.29
C TYR A 46 -4.75 2.79 -2.74
N LEU A 47 -3.76 3.07 -3.59
CA LEU A 47 -2.55 3.77 -3.23
C LEU A 47 -2.30 4.93 -4.18
N THR A 48 -1.84 6.05 -3.67
CA THR A 48 -1.26 7.12 -4.48
C THR A 48 0.24 6.96 -4.46
N LYS A 49 0.88 6.96 -5.64
CA LYS A 49 2.34 7.03 -5.73
C LYS A 49 2.77 8.48 -5.49
N GLU A 50 3.65 8.70 -4.53
CA GLU A 50 4.19 10.01 -4.21
C GLU A 50 5.43 10.31 -5.07
N GLU A 51 5.70 11.59 -5.30
CA GLU A 51 6.88 12.02 -6.07
C GLU A 51 8.19 11.78 -5.31
N PHE A 52 8.12 11.73 -3.97
CA PHE A 52 9.28 11.59 -3.10
C PHE A 52 9.59 10.12 -2.77
N ALA A 53 10.84 9.70 -3.03
CA ALA A 53 11.52 8.54 -2.42
C ALA A 53 10.69 7.24 -2.28
N ALA A 54 10.23 6.65 -3.40
CA ALA A 54 9.45 5.41 -3.41
C ALA A 54 8.26 5.43 -2.40
N GLY A 55 7.73 6.62 -2.17
CA GLY A 55 6.62 6.89 -1.27
C GLY A 55 5.30 6.45 -1.89
N TYR A 56 4.46 5.85 -1.05
CA TYR A 56 3.09 5.52 -1.40
C TYR A 56 2.19 5.93 -0.24
N SER A 57 1.07 6.60 -0.56
CA SER A 57 0.06 7.01 0.41
C SER A 57 -1.19 6.17 0.28
N LEU A 58 -1.83 5.85 1.41
CA LEU A 58 -3.13 5.17 1.38
C LEU A 58 -4.23 6.13 0.95
N THR A 59 -5.05 5.72 -0.01
CA THR A 59 -6.33 6.41 -0.23
C THR A 59 -7.34 6.00 0.83
N ALA A 60 -8.45 6.73 0.93
CA ALA A 60 -9.57 6.33 1.79
C ALA A 60 -10.11 4.93 1.41
N ALA A 61 -10.11 4.59 0.13
CA ALA A 61 -10.51 3.27 -0.36
C ALA A 61 -9.49 2.18 0.03
N GLY A 62 -8.19 2.47 -0.10
CA GLY A 62 -7.12 1.55 0.28
C GLY A 62 -7.12 1.27 1.78
N TYR A 63 -7.32 2.30 2.60
CA TYR A 63 -7.42 2.16 4.04
C TYR A 63 -8.62 1.30 4.47
N ARG A 64 -9.78 1.51 3.84
CA ARG A 64 -10.96 0.65 4.06
C ARG A 64 -10.66 -0.80 3.67
N ALA A 65 -10.08 -1.02 2.48
CA ALA A 65 -9.70 -2.34 2.01
C ALA A 65 -8.75 -3.04 3.00
N MET A 66 -7.70 -2.35 3.45
CA MET A 66 -6.74 -2.82 4.46
C MET A 66 -7.44 -3.25 5.76
N ARG A 67 -8.37 -2.44 6.28
CA ARG A 67 -9.11 -2.75 7.52
C ARG A 67 -10.11 -3.89 7.37
N THR A 68 -10.67 -4.07 6.19
CA THR A 68 -11.66 -5.12 5.91
C THR A 68 -11.06 -6.47 5.57
N LYS A 69 -9.72 -6.56 5.42
CA LYS A 69 -9.04 -7.85 5.33
C LYS A 69 -9.34 -8.67 6.59
N ARG A 70 -10.06 -9.77 6.44
CA ARG A 70 -10.18 -10.78 7.50
C ARG A 70 -8.84 -11.53 7.62
N LYS A 71 -8.46 -11.84 8.86
CA LYS A 71 -7.36 -12.75 9.20
C LYS A 71 -7.54 -14.10 8.49
#